data_AF-A0A495IJM5-F1
#
_entry.id   AF-A0A495IJM5-F1
#
_cell.length_a   1.000
_cell.length_b   1.000
_cell.length_c   1.000
_cell.angle_alpha   90.00
_cell.angle_beta   90.00
_cell.angle_gamma   90.00
#
_symmetry.space_group_name_H-M   'P 1'
#
loop_
_entity.id
_entity.type
_entity.pdbx_description
1 polymer ?
#
loop_
_entity_poly.entity_id
_entity_poly.type
_entity_poly.pdbx_seq_one_letter_code
_entity_poly.pdbx_strand_id
1 'polypeptide(L)'
;MNSYGELASDLWRAADERRFLAMEHRDTFFAEIGDRVEHRVLELVPQLAGDAPATEPNRLRDLRLRRAKKQAEEIAYQEIIFSQSVVEPELEYAS
;
A
#
# COMPACT_ATOMS: atom_id res chain seq x y z
N MET A 1 0.30 9.04 -12.29
CA MET A 1 -0.10 8.14 -11.19
C MET A 1 0.30 6.73 -11.56
N ASN A 2 0.90 5.96 -10.65
CA ASN A 2 1.25 4.55 -10.89
C ASN A 2 0.04 3.63 -10.59
N SER A 3 0.20 2.33 -10.83
CA SER A 3 -0.87 1.34 -10.61
C SER A 3 -1.34 1.26 -9.15
N TYR A 4 -0.47 1.57 -8.18
CA TYR A 4 -0.85 1.58 -6.77
C TYR A 4 -1.72 2.80 -6.42
N GLY A 5 -1.44 3.97 -7.01
CA GLY A 5 -2.27 5.15 -6.88
C GLY A 5 -3.64 4.98 -7.53
N GLU A 6 -3.71 4.35 -8.70
CA GLU A 6 -4.98 3.98 -9.35
C GLU A 6 -5.81 3.04 -8.46
N LEU A 7 -5.19 1.99 -7.92
CA LEU A 7 -5.83 1.08 -6.97
C LEU A 7 -6.36 1.83 -5.73
N ALA A 8 -5.56 2.70 -5.13
CA ALA A 8 -5.96 3.47 -3.95
C ALA A 8 -7.15 4.40 -4.26
N SER A 9 -7.13 5.06 -5.42
CA SER A 9 -8.23 5.90 -5.92
C SER A 9 -9.52 5.10 -6.06
N ASP A 10 -9.46 3.92 -6.70
CA ASP A 10 -10.62 3.05 -6.90
C ASP A 10 -11.19 2.55 -5.57
N LEU A 11 -10.34 2.14 -4.63
CA LEU A 11 -10.74 1.69 -3.30
C LEU A 11 -11.43 2.81 -2.51
N TRP A 12 -10.88 4.02 -2.55
CA TRP A 12 -11.46 5.18 -1.85
C TRP A 12 -12.79 5.60 -2.47
N ARG A 13 -12.90 5.59 -3.80
CA ARG A 13 -14.16 5.86 -4.50
C ARG A 13 -15.24 4.84 -4.14
N ALA A 14 -14.86 3.56 -4.09
CA ALA A 14 -15.79 2.48 -3.73
C ALA A 14 -16.25 2.57 -2.26
N ALA A 15 -15.40 3.07 -1.36
CA ALA A 15 -15.74 3.24 0.05
C ALA A 15 -16.67 4.42 0.32
N ASP A 16 -16.44 5.58 -0.31
CA ASP A 16 -17.29 6.78 -0.18
C ASP A 16 -17.17 7.67 -1.43
N GLU A 17 -18.05 7.45 -2.40
CA GLU A 17 -18.03 8.19 -3.66
C GLU A 17 -18.28 9.69 -3.49
N ARG A 18 -19.14 10.08 -2.54
CA ARG A 18 -19.46 11.50 -2.31
C ARG A 18 -18.23 12.24 -1.78
N ARG A 19 -17.56 11.68 -0.77
CA ARG A 19 -16.35 12.27 -0.20
C ARG A 19 -15.21 12.26 -1.22
N PHE A 20 -15.05 11.17 -1.96
CA PHE A 20 -14.09 11.08 -3.06
C PHE A 20 -14.32 12.20 -4.09
N LEU A 21 -15.55 12.38 -4.56
CA LEU A 21 -15.92 13.45 -5.53
C LEU A 21 -15.68 14.86 -5.01
N ALA A 22 -15.74 15.09 -3.70
CA ALA A 22 -15.49 16.40 -3.08
C ALA A 22 -13.99 16.70 -2.86
N MET A 23 -13.08 15.75 -3.10
CA MET A 23 -11.64 15.97 -2.91
C MET A 23 -11.06 16.95 -3.93
N GLU A 24 -10.37 17.98 -3.44
CA GLU A 24 -9.49 18.84 -4.23
C GLU A 24 -8.14 18.14 -4.48
N HIS A 25 -7.48 18.47 -5.60
CA HIS A 25 -6.15 17.95 -5.97
C HIS A 25 -6.01 16.40 -5.91
N ARG A 26 -7.10 15.70 -6.18
CA ARG A 26 -7.22 14.24 -6.08
C ARG A 26 -6.15 13.46 -6.81
N ASP A 27 -5.86 13.84 -8.05
CA ASP A 27 -4.86 13.14 -8.87
C ASP A 27 -3.46 13.26 -8.25
N THR A 28 -3.14 14.40 -7.63
CA THR A 28 -1.89 14.60 -6.91
C THR A 28 -1.85 13.76 -5.64
N PHE A 29 -2.94 13.77 -4.86
CA PHE A 29 -3.06 12.96 -3.63
C PHE A 29 -2.83 11.46 -3.90
N PHE A 30 -3.51 10.90 -4.91
CA PHE A 30 -3.35 9.46 -5.21
C PHE A 30 -2.05 9.15 -5.94
N ALA A 31 -1.45 10.09 -6.68
CA ALA A 31 -0.08 9.93 -7.17
C ALA A 31 0.92 9.80 -6.02
N GLU A 32 0.83 10.66 -5.00
CA GLU A 32 1.70 10.60 -3.82
C GLU A 32 1.49 9.31 -3.00
N ILE A 33 0.24 8.86 -2.84
CA ILE A 33 -0.02 7.54 -2.22
C ILE A 33 0.62 6.43 -3.04
N GLY A 34 0.46 6.46 -4.37
CA GLY A 34 1.05 5.48 -5.26
C GLY A 34 2.57 5.40 -5.13
N ASP A 35 3.25 6.55 -5.12
CA ASP A 35 4.70 6.63 -4.99
C ASP A 35 5.17 6.11 -3.62
N ARG A 36 4.44 6.43 -2.55
CA ARG A 36 4.73 5.91 -1.19
C ARG A 36 4.59 4.39 -1.11
N VAL A 37 3.53 3.83 -1.72
CA VAL A 37 3.33 2.38 -1.75
C VAL A 37 4.44 1.70 -2.56
N GLU A 38 4.79 2.24 -3.72
CA GLU A 38 5.87 1.70 -4.56
C GLU A 38 7.21 1.69 -3.82
N HIS A 39 7.58 2.81 -3.20
CA HIS A 39 8.78 2.90 -2.37
C HIS A 39 8.77 1.87 -1.24
N ARG A 40 7.64 1.74 -0.52
CA ARG A 40 7.53 0.79 0.58
C ARG A 40 7.64 -0.66 0.11
N VAL A 41 7.06 -1.00 -1.03
CA VAL A 41 7.19 -2.33 -1.64
C VAL A 41 8.65 -2.61 -1.99
N LEU A 42 9.35 -1.65 -2.62
CA LEU A 42 10.76 -1.80 -2.98
C LEU A 42 11.67 -2.02 -1.77
N GLU A 43 11.37 -1.37 -0.64
CA GLU A 43 12.09 -1.57 0.62
C GLU A 43 11.85 -2.96 1.23
N LEU A 44 10.61 -3.44 1.18
CA LEU A 44 10.19 -4.68 1.85
C LEU A 44 10.57 -5.93 1.06
N VAL A 45 10.55 -5.88 -0.27
CA VAL A 45 10.88 -7.03 -1.13
C VAL A 45 12.20 -7.71 -0.76
N PRO A 46 13.35 -7.03 -0.65
CA PRO A 46 14.61 -7.69 -0.29
C PRO A 46 14.58 -8.29 1.13
N GLN A 47 13.89 -7.64 2.06
CA GLN A 47 13.76 -8.13 3.45
C GLN A 47 12.92 -9.42 3.52
N LEU A 48 11.82 -9.46 2.78
CA LEU A 48 10.88 -10.59 2.74
C LEU A 48 11.37 -11.73 1.85
N ALA A 49 12.12 -11.42 0.78
CA ALA A 49 12.67 -12.42 -0.11
C ALA A 49 13.81 -13.23 0.53
N GLY A 50 14.46 -12.66 1.56
CA GLY A 50 15.59 -13.27 2.25
C GLY A 50 16.77 -13.56 1.33
N ASP A 51 17.73 -14.31 1.86
CA ASP A 51 18.95 -14.66 1.14
C ASP A 51 18.66 -15.55 -0.08
N ALA A 52 19.32 -15.25 -1.19
CA ALA A 52 19.26 -16.08 -2.38
C ALA A 52 20.21 -17.28 -2.25
N PRO A 53 19.76 -18.52 -2.48
CA PRO A 53 20.66 -19.67 -2.58
C PRO A 53 21.67 -19.49 -3.73
N ALA A 54 22.93 -19.87 -3.50
CA ALA A 54 24.03 -19.66 -4.46
C ALA A 54 23.79 -20.30 -5.85
N THR A 55 22.99 -21.35 -5.93
CA THR A 55 22.65 -22.07 -7.17
C THR A 55 21.14 -22.08 -7.45
N GLU A 56 20.41 -21.05 -6.98
CA GLU A 56 18.96 -20.96 -7.15
C GLU A 56 18.56 -20.97 -8.65
N PRO A 57 17.78 -21.98 -9.11
CA PRO A 57 17.24 -21.99 -10.46
C PRO A 57 16.35 -20.77 -10.71
N ASN A 58 16.41 -20.18 -11.91
CA ASN A 58 15.66 -18.97 -12.27
C ASN A 58 14.16 -19.04 -11.90
N ARG A 59 13.51 -20.20 -12.11
CA ARG A 59 12.10 -20.39 -11.76
C ARG A 59 11.82 -20.25 -10.26
N LEU A 60 12.73 -20.75 -9.42
CA LEU A 60 12.58 -20.66 -7.96
C LEU A 60 12.87 -19.25 -7.46
N ARG A 61 13.86 -18.57 -8.06
CA ARG A 61 14.12 -17.15 -7.84
C ARG A 61 12.89 -16.29 -8.13
N ASP A 62 12.30 -16.46 -9.31
CA ASP A 62 11.13 -15.68 -9.72
C ASP A 62 9.93 -15.96 -8.80
N LEU A 63 9.76 -17.21 -8.36
CA LEU A 63 8.73 -17.57 -7.39
C LEU A 63 8.95 -16.89 -6.03
N ARG A 64 10.19 -16.90 -5.52
CA ARG A 64 10.56 -16.25 -4.25
C ARG A 64 10.31 -14.75 -4.30
N LEU A 65 10.81 -14.08 -5.35
CA LEU A 65 10.61 -12.64 -5.54
C LEU A 65 9.13 -12.27 -5.71
N ARG A 66 8.34 -13.07 -6.44
CA ARG A 66 6.89 -12.85 -6.57
C ARG A 66 6.17 -12.98 -5.23
N ARG A 67 6.52 -13.97 -4.41
CA ARG A 67 5.95 -14.15 -3.06
C ARG A 67 6.29 -12.98 -2.15
N ALA A 68 7.57 -12.57 -2.15
CA ALA A 68 8.03 -11.41 -1.39
C ALA A 68 7.32 -10.12 -1.83
N LYS A 69 7.18 -9.89 -3.14
CA LYS A 69 6.44 -8.74 -3.67
C LYS A 69 4.98 -8.73 -3.23
N LYS A 70 4.28 -9.87 -3.33
CA LYS A 70 2.88 -9.95 -2.89
C LYS A 70 2.73 -9.61 -1.40
N GLN A 71 3.60 -10.16 -0.55
CA GLN A 71 3.58 -9.87 0.88
C GLN A 71 3.96 -8.41 1.19
N ALA A 72 4.91 -7.85 0.45
CA ALA A 72 5.28 -6.43 0.54
C ALA A 72 4.11 -5.51 0.19
N GLU A 73 3.36 -5.82 -0.87
CA GLU A 73 2.16 -5.09 -1.28
C GLU A 73 1.08 -5.14 -0.19
N GLU A 74 0.81 -6.33 0.37
CA GLU A 74 -0.17 -6.49 1.47
C GLU A 74 0.18 -5.60 2.67
N ILE A 75 1.46 -5.58 3.09
CA ILE A 75 1.93 -4.72 4.19
C ILE A 75 1.80 -3.24 3.82
N ALA A 76 2.29 -2.84 2.64
CA ALA A 76 2.27 -1.44 2.21
C ALA A 76 0.83 -0.89 2.11
N TYR A 77 -0.13 -1.69 1.64
CA TYR A 77 -1.53 -1.29 1.60
C TYR A 77 -2.10 -1.07 2.99
N GLN A 78 -1.82 -1.96 3.94
CA GLN A 78 -2.25 -1.79 5.33
C GLN A 78 -1.65 -0.52 5.93
N GLU A 79 -0.35 -0.29 5.74
CA GLU A 79 0.36 0.84 6.33
C GLU A 79 -0.02 2.19 5.71
N ILE A 80 -0.36 2.26 4.41
CA ILE A 80 -0.47 3.53 3.69
C ILE A 80 -1.89 3.83 3.23
N ILE A 81 -2.63 2.83 2.75
CA ILE A 81 -3.98 3.02 2.21
C ILE A 81 -5.02 2.89 3.32
N PHE A 82 -4.87 1.90 4.21
CA PHE A 82 -5.90 1.54 5.19
C PHE A 82 -5.64 2.02 6.62
N SER A 83 -4.41 2.41 6.99
CA SER A 83 -4.09 2.85 8.36
C SER A 83 -4.64 4.24 8.74
N GLN A 84 -5.18 4.99 7.77
CA GLN A 84 -5.79 6.30 8.04
C GLN A 84 -7.27 6.20 8.45
N SER A 85 -7.58 5.57 9.59
CA SER A 85 -8.75 5.91 10.43
C SER A 85 -8.94 4.98 11.63
N VAL A 86 -8.61 5.44 12.84
CA VAL A 86 -9.60 5.66 13.92
C VAL A 86 -9.13 6.91 14.67
N VAL A 87 -9.76 8.06 14.41
CA VAL A 87 -9.84 9.09 15.46
C VAL A 87 -10.71 8.42 16.51
N GLU A 88 -10.11 7.92 17.59
CA GLU A 88 -10.89 7.58 18.78
C GLU A 88 -11.69 8.85 19.11
N PRO A 89 -13.03 8.80 19.18
CA PRO A 89 -13.75 9.93 19.73
C PRO A 89 -13.12 10.19 21.11
N GLU A 90 -12.67 11.42 21.34
CA GLU A 90 -12.27 11.85 22.68
C GLU A 90 -13.33 11.32 23.62
N LEU A 91 -12.97 10.33 24.43
CA LEU A 91 -13.76 9.96 25.58
C LEU A 91 -13.68 11.20 26.47
N GLU A 92 -14.62 12.13 26.24
CA GLU A 92 -15.19 12.97 27.26
C GLU A 92 -15.60 12.02 28.39
N TYR A 93 -14.65 11.72 29.27
CA TYR A 93 -14.94 11.29 30.62
C TYR A 93 -15.61 12.50 31.26
N ALA A 94 -16.90 12.65 30.96
CA ALA A 94 -17.79 13.60 31.57
C ALA A 94 -17.74 13.37 33.08
N SER A 95 -17.38 14.45 33.77
CA SER A 95 -17.62 14.83 35.18
C SER A 95 -17.68 13.74 36.26
#